data_AF-A0A937MC09-F1
#
_entry.id   AF-A0A937MC09-F1
#
_cell.length_a   1.000
_cell.length_b   1.000
_cell.length_c   1.000
_cell.angle_alpha   90.00
_cell.angle_beta   90.00
_cell.angle_gamma   90.00
#
_symmetry.space_group_name_H-M   'P 1'
#
loop_
_entity.id
_entity.type
_entity.pdbx_description
1 polymer ?
#
loop_
_entity_poly.entity_id
_entity_poly.type
_entity_poly.pdbx_seq_one_letter_code
_entity_poly.pdbx_strand_id
1 'polypeptide(L)'
;MNETGHSRRATDRQTGWAPHMFFLLCIAMCAAVGAWAYWGKLDVVSMAMGEVVPFSQIKTVQHLEGGIVSEILVREGEPVKKDQPIVVLEATASGADVGELQINVTALRVEIARLEAEATGAEEPDFAADLVANRVDLVAQAMDFFKARRNSLRSRFARQNESIA
;
A
#
# COMPACT_ATOMS: atom_id res chain seq x y z
N MET A 1 4.26 116.61 48.77
CA MET A 1 3.76 116.99 47.44
C MET A 1 4.90 116.77 46.47
N ASN A 2 4.83 116.05 45.35
CA ASN A 2 3.78 115.45 44.52
C ASN A 2 4.57 114.73 43.39
N GLU A 3 4.38 113.42 43.16
CA GLU A 3 3.68 112.85 41.97
C GLU A 3 4.08 113.52 40.63
N THR A 4 4.55 112.89 39.55
CA THR A 4 4.37 111.57 38.91
C THR A 4 5.30 111.52 37.67
N GLY A 5 5.54 110.34 37.07
CA GLY A 5 5.77 110.31 35.60
C GLY A 5 6.77 109.30 35.03
N HIS A 6 6.22 108.17 34.57
CA HIS A 6 6.59 107.43 33.36
C HIS A 6 7.88 106.59 33.29
N SER A 7 7.69 105.35 33.72
CA SER A 7 8.02 104.12 33.00
C SER A 7 8.31 104.25 31.49
N ARG A 8 9.55 103.91 31.10
CA ARG A 8 9.87 103.43 29.74
C ARG A 8 10.35 101.98 29.82
N ARG A 9 9.63 101.15 29.07
CA ARG A 9 9.75 99.69 29.02
C ARG A 9 11.01 99.24 28.30
N ALA A 10 11.57 98.16 28.85
CA ALA A 10 12.07 96.96 28.19
C ALA A 10 12.72 97.13 26.82
N THR A 11 14.04 97.08 26.82
CA THR A 11 14.76 96.35 25.78
C THR A 11 15.94 95.68 26.47
N ASP A 12 15.66 94.51 27.08
CA ASP A 12 16.69 93.69 27.70
C ASP A 12 17.65 93.22 26.60
N ARG A 13 18.81 93.86 26.54
CA ARG A 13 19.96 93.44 25.75
C ARG A 13 20.60 92.24 26.45
N GLN A 14 19.97 91.07 26.37
CA GLN A 14 20.59 89.79 26.72
C GLN A 14 20.10 88.77 25.70
N THR A 15 20.89 88.35 24.73
CA THR A 15 21.80 87.22 24.92
C THR A 15 22.71 87.06 23.69
N GLY A 16 23.99 87.42 23.80
CA GLY A 16 24.97 87.20 22.72
C GLY A 16 25.42 85.74 22.56
N TRP A 17 25.14 84.87 23.53
CA TRP A 17 25.66 83.50 23.57
C TRP A 17 24.59 82.40 23.59
N ALA A 18 23.33 82.72 23.90
CA ALA A 18 22.23 81.75 23.91
C ALA A 18 21.95 81.08 22.56
N PRO A 19 21.94 81.77 21.40
CA PRO A 19 21.71 81.10 20.11
C PRO A 19 22.86 80.18 19.72
N HIS A 20 24.11 80.55 20.02
CA HIS A 20 25.28 79.69 19.77
C HIS A 20 25.25 78.42 20.64
N MET A 21 24.80 78.54 21.89
CA MET A 21 24.61 77.39 22.78
C MET A 21 23.52 76.45 22.27
N PHE A 22 22.45 76.98 21.69
CA PHE A 22 21.40 76.20 21.03
C PHE A 22 21.95 75.45 19.79
N PHE A 23 22.72 76.12 18.93
CA PHE A 23 23.33 75.47 17.77
C PHE A 23 24.34 74.38 18.17
N LEU A 24 25.17 74.62 19.20
CA LEU A 24 26.10 73.62 19.71
C LEU A 24 25.37 72.40 20.30
N LEU A 25 24.26 72.62 21.01
CA LEU A 25 23.41 71.55 21.52
C LEU A 25 22.83 70.71 20.37
N CYS A 26 22.31 71.36 19.32
CA CYS A 26 21.81 70.66 18.14
C CYS A 26 22.91 69.84 17.44
N ILE A 27 24.11 70.40 17.28
CA ILE A 27 25.25 69.69 16.69
C ILE A 27 25.64 68.48 17.55
N ALA A 28 25.69 68.64 18.88
CA ALA A 28 25.99 67.55 19.80
C ALA A 28 24.94 66.42 19.72
N MET A 29 23.65 66.77 19.63
CA MET A 29 22.56 65.81 19.46
C MET A 29 22.69 65.04 18.14
N CYS A 30 22.94 65.73 17.03
CA CYS A 30 23.14 65.09 15.73
C CYS A 30 24.35 64.17 15.73
N ALA A 31 25.47 64.58 16.35
CA ALA A 31 26.67 63.76 16.47
C ALA A 31 26.42 62.50 17.31
N ALA A 32 25.67 62.61 18.41
CA ALA A 32 25.32 61.48 19.26
C ALA A 32 24.45 60.44 18.52
N VAL A 33 23.42 60.90 17.80
CA VAL A 33 22.55 60.01 17.00
C VAL A 33 23.33 59.36 15.85
N GLY A 34 24.21 60.14 15.18
CA GLY A 34 25.06 59.61 14.12
C GLY A 34 26.04 58.54 14.60
N ALA A 35 26.69 58.75 15.75
CA ALA A 35 27.59 57.77 16.34
C ALA A 35 26.85 56.48 16.76
N TRP A 36 25.64 56.61 17.32
CA TRP A 36 24.81 55.46 17.67
C TRP A 36 24.38 54.66 16.43
N ALA A 37 23.93 55.34 15.37
CA ALA A 37 23.55 54.70 14.11
C ALA A 37 24.73 54.02 13.40
N TYR A 38 25.94 54.57 13.53
CA TYR A 38 27.16 53.98 12.97
C TYR A 38 27.55 52.67 13.67
N TRP A 39 27.42 52.59 15.00
CA TRP A 39 27.73 51.37 15.76
C TRP A 39 26.57 50.38 15.85
N GLY A 40 25.33 50.82 15.63
CA GLY A 40 24.14 49.98 15.67
C GLY A 40 24.14 48.95 14.53
N LYS A 41 24.23 47.67 14.86
CA LYS A 41 23.95 46.58 13.93
C LYS A 41 22.46 46.28 13.95
N LEU A 42 21.80 46.39 12.79
CA LEU A 42 20.39 46.03 12.63
C LEU A 42 20.31 44.57 12.19
N ASP A 43 19.99 43.66 13.12
CA ASP A 43 19.78 42.26 12.80
C ASP A 43 18.39 42.08 12.16
N VAL A 44 18.38 41.85 10.84
CA VAL A 44 17.15 41.54 10.10
C VAL A 44 17.01 40.02 10.03
N VAL A 45 16.04 39.47 10.76
CA VAL A 45 15.65 38.06 10.65
C VAL A 45 14.51 37.95 9.65
N SER A 46 14.79 37.38 8.47
CA SER A 46 13.75 36.99 7.52
C SER A 46 13.30 35.57 7.84
N MET A 47 12.09 35.42 8.35
CA MET A 47 11.47 34.11 8.54
C MET A 47 10.78 33.69 7.24
N ALA A 48 11.34 32.72 6.53
CA ALA A 48 10.67 32.04 5.42
C ALA A 48 9.98 30.76 5.95
N MET A 49 8.68 30.60 5.69
CA MET A 49 8.00 29.33 5.94
C MET A 49 8.42 28.34 4.84
N GLY A 50 9.24 27.35 5.19
CA GLY A 50 9.51 26.18 4.35
C GLY A 50 8.62 25.03 4.79
N GLU A 51 7.82 24.48 3.89
CA GLU A 51 7.08 23.24 4.12
C GLU A 51 7.94 22.05 3.68
N VAL A 52 8.20 21.12 4.59
CA VAL A 52 8.92 19.87 4.26
C VAL A 52 7.90 18.90 3.70
N VAL A 53 7.74 18.91 2.37
CA VAL A 53 6.92 17.92 1.66
C VAL A 53 7.78 16.69 1.39
N PRO A 54 7.46 15.51 1.96
CA PRO A 54 8.19 14.29 1.66
C PRO A 54 8.00 13.91 0.18
N PHE A 55 9.12 13.66 -0.51
CA PHE A 55 9.15 13.11 -1.86
C PHE A 55 8.86 11.60 -1.80
N SER A 56 7.65 11.21 -1.41
CA SER A 56 7.21 9.83 -1.58
C SER A 56 5.77 9.81 -2.05
N GLN A 57 5.57 9.36 -3.28
CA GLN A 57 4.26 9.01 -3.78
C GLN A 57 3.63 8.03 -2.80
N ILE A 58 2.54 8.43 -2.14
CA ILE A 58 1.70 7.52 -1.36
C ILE A 58 1.15 6.51 -2.37
N LYS A 59 1.80 5.34 -2.46
CA LYS A 59 1.34 4.25 -3.31
C LYS A 59 0.35 3.44 -2.51
N THR A 60 -0.94 3.72 -2.70
CA THR A 60 -2.01 2.92 -2.11
C THR A 60 -1.97 1.52 -2.74
N VAL A 61 -1.45 0.54 -2.01
CA VAL A 61 -1.52 -0.87 -2.41
C VAL A 61 -2.93 -1.35 -2.06
N GLN A 62 -3.85 -1.31 -3.04
CA GLN A 62 -5.16 -1.93 -2.93
C GLN A 62 -5.12 -3.25 -3.70
N HIS A 63 -5.27 -4.38 -3.00
CA HIS A 63 -5.44 -5.66 -3.68
C HIS A 63 -6.81 -5.67 -4.36
N LEU A 64 -6.82 -5.90 -5.68
CA LEU A 64 -8.03 -5.95 -6.52
C LEU A 64 -8.84 -7.26 -6.33
N GLU A 65 -8.37 -8.16 -5.47
CA GLU A 65 -8.95 -9.46 -5.19
C GLU A 65 -8.97 -9.64 -3.68
N GLY A 66 -10.08 -9.26 -3.05
CA GLY A 66 -10.21 -9.24 -1.60
C GLY A 66 -10.23 -10.64 -0.99
N GLY A 67 -9.07 -11.09 -0.51
CA GLY A 67 -8.95 -12.09 0.55
C GLY A 67 -9.05 -11.44 1.94
N ILE A 68 -9.43 -12.21 2.96
CA ILE A 68 -9.44 -11.75 4.36
C ILE A 68 -7.98 -11.52 4.78
N VAL A 69 -7.66 -10.41 5.45
CA VAL A 69 -6.31 -10.17 5.97
C VAL A 69 -6.06 -11.12 7.16
N SER A 70 -5.08 -12.00 7.03
CA SER A 70 -4.69 -12.94 8.10
C SER A 70 -3.71 -12.27 9.07
N GLU A 71 -2.66 -11.63 8.56
CA GLU A 71 -1.61 -11.03 9.38
C GLU A 71 -0.99 -9.81 8.69
N ILE A 72 -0.63 -8.79 9.47
CA ILE A 72 0.15 -7.63 9.02
C ILE A 72 1.56 -7.78 9.59
N LEU A 73 2.55 -7.90 8.72
CA LEU A 73 3.94 -8.25 9.07
C LEU A 73 4.81 -7.03 9.38
N VAL A 74 4.29 -5.82 9.21
CA VAL A 74 5.04 -4.56 9.37
C VAL A 74 4.31 -3.59 10.28
N ARG A 75 5.07 -2.68 10.89
CA ARG A 75 4.53 -1.61 11.73
C ARG A 75 4.48 -0.28 11.01
N GLU A 76 3.59 0.60 11.47
CA GLU A 76 3.48 1.95 10.94
C GLU A 76 4.81 2.72 11.13
N GLY A 77 5.35 3.25 10.03
CA GLY A 77 6.65 3.94 10.00
C GLY A 77 7.87 3.04 9.75
N GLU A 78 7.69 1.74 9.56
CA GLU A 78 8.79 0.82 9.25
C GLU A 78 9.26 0.96 7.78
N PRO A 79 10.58 1.11 7.53
CA PRO A 79 11.10 1.19 6.16
C PRO A 79 11.09 -0.20 5.50
N VAL A 80 10.30 -0.34 4.43
CA VAL A 80 10.19 -1.60 3.68
C VAL A 80 11.09 -1.63 2.45
N LYS A 81 11.60 -2.81 2.12
CA LYS A 81 12.37 -3.06 0.89
C LYS A 81 11.47 -3.58 -0.23
N LYS A 82 11.93 -3.43 -1.48
CA LYS A 82 11.27 -4.06 -2.62
C LYS A 82 11.21 -5.58 -2.40
N ASP A 83 10.05 -6.17 -2.66
CA ASP A 83 9.74 -7.60 -2.51
C ASP A 83 9.66 -8.10 -1.05
N GLN A 84 9.61 -7.19 -0.06
CA GLN A 84 9.32 -7.55 1.33
C GLN A 84 7.82 -7.84 1.51
N PRO A 85 7.42 -8.99 2.09
CA PRO A 85 6.03 -9.26 2.42
C PRO A 85 5.56 -8.33 3.55
N ILE A 86 4.43 -7.67 3.32
CA ILE A 86 3.85 -6.65 4.22
C ILE A 86 2.59 -7.18 4.90
N VAL A 87 1.78 -7.95 4.17
CA VAL A 87 0.51 -8.51 4.61
C VAL A 87 0.38 -9.94 4.11
N VAL A 88 -0.14 -10.82 4.95
CA VAL A 88 -0.54 -12.18 4.61
C VAL A 88 -2.05 -12.23 4.50
N LEU A 89 -2.56 -12.69 3.36
CA LEU A 89 -3.99 -12.92 3.15
C LEU A 89 -4.35 -14.36 3.55
N GLU A 90 -5.50 -14.52 4.20
CA GLU A 90 -6.05 -15.82 4.58
C GLU A 90 -6.55 -16.54 3.33
N ALA A 91 -5.98 -17.72 3.05
CA ALA A 91 -6.34 -18.56 1.92
C ALA A 91 -7.59 -19.41 2.20
N THR A 92 -8.66 -18.82 2.76
CA THR A 92 -9.83 -19.59 3.22
C THR A 92 -10.61 -20.22 2.06
N ALA A 93 -10.52 -19.66 0.84
CA ALA A 93 -11.18 -20.20 -0.35
C ALA A 93 -10.38 -21.28 -1.10
N SER A 94 -9.12 -21.56 -0.72
CA SER A 94 -8.26 -22.44 -1.53
C SER A 94 -8.25 -23.91 -1.10
N GLY A 95 -8.54 -24.23 0.16
CA GLY A 95 -8.39 -25.61 0.65
C GLY A 95 -9.50 -26.56 0.17
N ALA A 96 -10.76 -26.14 0.32
CA ALA A 96 -11.92 -26.97 -0.03
C ALA A 96 -12.02 -27.17 -1.55
N ASP A 97 -11.86 -26.09 -2.33
CA ASP A 97 -11.91 -26.12 -3.78
C ASP A 97 -10.77 -26.98 -4.36
N VAL A 98 -9.53 -26.83 -3.86
CA VAL A 98 -8.41 -27.65 -4.33
C VAL A 98 -8.63 -29.13 -4.01
N GLY A 99 -9.15 -29.46 -2.82
CA GLY A 99 -9.47 -30.83 -2.46
C GLY A 99 -10.53 -31.45 -3.38
N GLU A 100 -11.61 -30.73 -3.65
CA GLU A 100 -12.67 -31.16 -4.56
C GLU A 100 -12.17 -31.31 -6.00
N LEU A 101 -11.41 -30.34 -6.51
CA LEU A 101 -10.78 -30.42 -7.83
C LEU A 101 -9.84 -31.62 -7.93
N GLN A 102 -9.04 -31.91 -6.89
CA GLN A 102 -8.15 -33.05 -6.88
C GLN A 102 -8.92 -34.38 -6.96
N ILE A 103 -10.06 -34.48 -6.26
CA ILE A 103 -10.95 -35.64 -6.32
C ILE A 103 -11.54 -35.78 -7.73
N ASN A 104 -12.03 -34.69 -8.32
CA ASN A 104 -12.58 -34.68 -9.68
C ASN A 104 -11.54 -35.09 -10.74
N VAL A 105 -10.33 -34.56 -10.66
CA VAL A 105 -9.22 -34.94 -11.57
C VAL A 105 -8.90 -36.43 -11.43
N THR A 106 -8.87 -36.94 -10.20
CA THR A 106 -8.61 -38.36 -9.95
C THR A 106 -9.70 -39.24 -10.56
N ALA A 107 -10.97 -38.89 -10.34
CA ALA A 107 -12.11 -39.63 -10.89
C ALA A 107 -12.10 -39.64 -12.43
N LEU A 108 -11.85 -38.49 -13.05
CA LEU A 108 -11.76 -38.35 -14.50
C LEU A 108 -10.62 -39.18 -15.10
N ARG A 109 -9.45 -39.25 -14.45
CA ARG A 109 -8.34 -40.08 -14.93
C ARG A 109 -8.69 -41.57 -14.93
N VAL A 110 -9.37 -42.04 -13.90
CA VAL A 110 -9.86 -43.43 -13.82
C VAL A 110 -10.90 -43.70 -14.91
N GLU A 111 -11.81 -42.75 -15.14
CA GLU A 111 -12.83 -42.89 -16.18
C GLU A 111 -12.23 -42.92 -17.59
N ILE A 112 -11.25 -42.06 -17.89
CA ILE A 112 -10.54 -42.05 -19.17
C ILE A 112 -9.88 -43.41 -19.43
N ALA A 113 -9.12 -43.94 -18.47
CA ALA A 113 -8.45 -45.24 -18.61
C ALA A 113 -9.45 -46.37 -18.91
N ARG A 114 -10.61 -46.37 -18.21
CA ARG A 114 -11.69 -47.34 -18.47
C ARG A 114 -12.28 -47.18 -19.87
N LEU A 115 -12.62 -45.95 -20.27
CA LEU A 115 -13.26 -45.67 -21.56
C LEU A 115 -12.31 -45.96 -22.73
N GLU A 116 -11.02 -45.70 -22.58
CA GLU A 116 -10.00 -46.06 -23.58
C GLU A 116 -9.91 -47.58 -23.75
N ALA A 117 -9.96 -48.33 -22.66
CA ALA A 117 -9.99 -49.80 -22.71
C ALA A 117 -11.26 -50.33 -23.37
N GLU A 118 -12.41 -49.70 -23.09
CA GLU A 118 -13.68 -50.02 -23.77
C GLU A 118 -13.63 -49.72 -25.27
N ALA A 119 -13.07 -48.57 -25.65
CA ALA A 119 -12.99 -48.13 -27.04
C ALA A 119 -12.02 -48.97 -27.87
N THR A 120 -10.89 -49.37 -27.29
CA THR A 120 -9.87 -50.20 -27.95
C THR A 120 -10.19 -51.69 -27.88
N GLY A 121 -11.15 -52.10 -27.05
CA GLY A 121 -11.49 -53.50 -26.83
C GLY A 121 -10.42 -54.27 -26.04
N ALA A 122 -9.60 -53.57 -25.25
CA ALA A 122 -8.56 -54.16 -24.42
C ALA A 122 -9.16 -55.11 -23.36
N GLU A 123 -8.40 -56.14 -22.95
CA GLU A 123 -8.85 -57.08 -21.91
C GLU A 123 -8.97 -56.42 -20.53
N GLU A 124 -8.10 -55.46 -20.23
CA GLU A 124 -8.04 -54.75 -18.95
C GLU A 124 -7.73 -53.27 -19.17
N PRO A 125 -8.28 -52.35 -18.34
CA PRO A 125 -7.91 -50.95 -18.40
C PRO A 125 -6.53 -50.71 -17.81
N ASP A 126 -5.72 -49.90 -18.50
CA ASP A 126 -4.40 -49.49 -18.03
C ASP A 126 -4.53 -48.29 -17.08
N PHE A 127 -4.50 -48.56 -15.78
CA PHE A 127 -4.52 -47.52 -14.76
C PHE A 127 -3.10 -47.12 -14.38
N ALA A 128 -2.85 -45.80 -14.36
CA ALA A 128 -1.58 -45.26 -13.91
C ALA A 128 -1.22 -45.72 -12.48
N ALA A 129 0.06 -46.02 -12.24
CA ALA A 129 0.53 -46.63 -11.00
C ALA A 129 0.21 -45.81 -9.74
N ASP A 130 0.11 -44.48 -9.87
CA ASP A 130 -0.26 -43.57 -8.79
C ASP A 130 -1.72 -43.75 -8.34
N LEU A 131 -2.62 -44.08 -9.27
CA LEU A 131 -4.04 -44.35 -8.98
C LEU A 131 -4.21 -45.71 -8.32
N VAL A 132 -3.49 -46.73 -8.79
CA VAL A 132 -3.52 -48.09 -8.22
C VAL A 132 -2.99 -48.10 -6.79
N ALA A 133 -1.97 -47.29 -6.48
CA ALA A 133 -1.41 -47.22 -5.13
C ALA A 133 -2.27 -46.42 -4.15
N ASN A 134 -2.84 -45.29 -4.58
CA ASN A 134 -3.43 -44.30 -3.68
C ASN A 134 -4.96 -44.25 -3.68
N ARG A 135 -5.62 -44.88 -4.67
CA ARG A 135 -7.06 -44.78 -4.94
C ARG A 135 -7.62 -46.13 -5.40
N VAL A 136 -7.26 -47.19 -4.67
CA VAL A 136 -7.64 -48.59 -4.93
C VAL A 136 -9.15 -48.76 -5.04
N ASP A 137 -9.90 -48.00 -4.25
CA ASP A 137 -11.36 -47.97 -4.22
C ASP A 137 -11.97 -47.53 -5.56
N LEU A 138 -11.48 -46.42 -6.13
CA LEU A 138 -11.95 -45.91 -7.41
C LEU A 138 -11.58 -46.85 -8.57
N VAL A 139 -10.37 -47.40 -8.54
CA VAL A 139 -9.90 -48.36 -9.54
C VAL A 139 -10.72 -49.66 -9.49
N ALA A 140 -10.99 -50.18 -8.29
CA ALA A 140 -11.83 -51.38 -8.13
C ALA A 140 -13.24 -51.16 -8.66
N GLN A 141 -13.87 -50.03 -8.32
CA GLN A 141 -15.19 -49.69 -8.82
C GLN A 141 -15.22 -49.57 -10.35
N ALA A 142 -14.22 -48.90 -10.94
CA ALA A 142 -14.11 -48.78 -12.39
C ALA A 142 -13.94 -50.14 -13.08
N MET A 143 -13.15 -51.04 -12.48
CA MET A 143 -12.96 -52.41 -12.97
C MET A 143 -14.26 -53.23 -12.91
N ASP A 144 -15.04 -53.11 -11.83
CA ASP A 144 -16.33 -53.78 -11.70
C ASP A 144 -17.34 -53.31 -12.75
N PHE A 145 -17.41 -52.00 -12.98
CA PHE A 145 -18.22 -51.44 -14.07
C PHE A 145 -17.79 -51.96 -15.44
N PHE A 146 -16.48 -51.99 -15.71
CA PHE A 146 -15.93 -52.47 -16.97
C PHE A 146 -16.29 -53.95 -17.22
N LYS A 147 -16.12 -54.81 -16.20
CA LYS A 147 -16.49 -56.23 -16.27
C LYS A 147 -17.98 -56.42 -16.49
N ALA A 148 -18.82 -55.70 -15.73
CA ALA A 148 -20.27 -55.75 -15.87
C ALA A 148 -20.70 -55.34 -17.28
N ARG A 149 -20.12 -54.27 -17.81
CA ARG A 149 -20.40 -53.77 -19.17
C ARG A 149 -20.03 -54.80 -20.23
N ARG A 150 -18.84 -55.38 -20.14
CA ARG A 150 -18.37 -56.41 -21.09
C ARG A 150 -19.24 -57.66 -21.06
N ASN A 151 -19.63 -58.13 -19.87
CA ASN A 151 -20.53 -59.27 -19.72
C ASN A 151 -21.91 -58.99 -20.34
N SER A 152 -22.42 -57.77 -20.19
CA SER A 152 -23.67 -57.35 -20.83
C SER A 152 -23.57 -57.34 -22.37
N LEU A 153 -22.44 -56.92 -22.93
CA LEU A 153 -22.20 -56.95 -24.37
C LEU A 153 -22.11 -58.39 -24.88
N ARG A 154 -21.34 -59.24 -24.20
CA ARG A 154 -21.19 -60.66 -24.54
C ARG A 154 -22.54 -61.40 -24.50
N SER A 155 -23.37 -61.16 -23.48
CA SER A 155 -24.71 -61.76 -23.40
C SER A 155 -25.69 -61.24 -24.46
N ARG A 156 -25.48 -60.04 -25.02
CA ARG A 156 -26.26 -59.55 -26.17
C ARG A 156 -25.87 -60.28 -27.45
N PHE A 157 -24.57 -60.42 -27.70
CA PHE A 157 -24.08 -61.18 -28.87
C PHE A 157 -24.53 -62.65 -28.82
N ALA A 158 -24.44 -63.30 -27.64
CA ALA A 158 -24.89 -64.68 -27.47
C ALA A 158 -26.39 -64.86 -27.82
N ARG A 159 -27.25 -63.97 -27.31
CA ARG A 159 -28.70 -63.99 -27.60
C ARG A 159 -29.03 -63.73 -29.07
N GLN A 160 -28.31 -62.83 -29.72
CA GLN A 160 -28.51 -62.59 -31.16
C GLN A 160 -28.13 -63.81 -32.00
N ASN A 161 -27.05 -64.49 -31.65
CA ASN A 161 -26.60 -65.67 -32.37
C ASN A 161 -27.58 -66.85 -32.21
N GLU A 162 -28.23 -66.99 -31.05
CA GLU A 162 -29.31 -67.96 -30.85
C GLU A 162 -30.57 -67.66 -31.67
N SER A 163 -30.87 -66.37 -31.95
CA SER A 163 -32.05 -66.00 -32.76
C SER A 163 -31.88 -66.17 -34.27
N ILE A 164 -30.66 -66.42 -34.74
CA ILE A 164 -30.31 -66.57 -36.16
C ILE A 164 -30.15 -68.05 -36.57
N ALA A 165 -30.08 -68.97 -35.60
CA ALA A 165 -30.06 -70.42 -35.81
C ALA A 165 -31.47 -71.03 -35.72
#